data_AF-A0A2S9FRI8-F1
#
_entry.id   AF-A0A2S9FRI8-F1
#
_cell.length_a   1.000
_cell.length_b   1.000
_cell.length_c   1.000
_cell.angle_alpha   90.00
_cell.angle_beta   90.00
_cell.angle_gamma   90.00
#
_symmetry.space_group_name_H-M   'P 1'
#
loop_
_entity.id
_entity.type
_entity.pdbx_description
1 polymer ?
#
loop_
_entity_poly.entity_id
_entity_poly.type
_entity_poly.pdbx_seq_one_letter_code
_entity_poly.pdbx_strand_id
1 'polypeptide(L)'
;KADVDLGDIVFVRGEVISSRRGELSVLADSWQMASKALRPLPVAHKELNEETRVRQRYVDLIVRPEARTIARQRVAVVRAVRSALERRDFLEVETP
;
A
#
# COMPACT_ATOMS: atom_id res chain seq x y z
N LYS A 1 20.15 -9.09 16.21
CA LYS A 1 19.49 -9.38 14.91
C LYS A 1 18.47 -10.50 15.16
N ALA A 2 17.42 -10.24 15.94
CA ALA A 2 16.52 -11.28 16.45
C ALA A 2 15.04 -10.93 16.26
N ASP A 3 14.69 -9.64 16.27
CA ASP A 3 13.28 -9.25 16.43
C ASP A 3 12.59 -8.75 15.16
N VAL A 4 13.34 -8.35 14.12
CA VAL A 4 12.81 -7.70 12.90
C VAL A 4 13.10 -8.53 11.65
N ASP A 5 12.06 -8.73 10.84
CA ASP A 5 12.02 -9.46 9.58
C ASP A 5 11.41 -8.61 8.45
N LEU A 6 11.65 -9.02 7.20
CA LEU A 6 11.03 -8.38 6.04
C LEU A 6 9.50 -8.55 6.06
N GLY A 7 8.79 -7.43 5.99
CA GLY A 7 7.33 -7.37 6.03
C GLY A 7 6.76 -6.94 7.37
N ASP A 8 7.59 -6.84 8.41
CA ASP A 8 7.18 -6.25 9.68
C ASP A 8 6.78 -4.79 9.50
N ILE A 9 5.72 -4.38 10.20
CA ILE A 9 5.37 -2.98 10.33
C ILE A 9 6.08 -2.46 11.58
N VAL A 10 6.93 -1.46 11.38
CA VAL A 10 7.74 -0.86 12.44
C VAL A 10 7.45 0.62 12.58
N PHE A 11 7.49 1.10 13.82
CA PHE A 11 7.50 2.52 14.14
C PHE A 11 8.95 2.98 14.34
N VAL A 12 9.31 4.12 13.75
CA VAL A 12 10.64 4.73 13.88
C VAL A 12 10.47 6.20 14.20
N ARG A 13 11.19 6.69 15.21
CA ARG A 13 11.26 8.11 15.59
C ARG A 13 12.71 8.58 15.62
N GLY A 14 12.96 9.73 15.02
CA GLY A 14 14.23 10.44 15.14
C GLY A 14 14.34 11.59 14.15
N GLU A 15 15.58 12.03 13.90
CA GLU A 15 15.86 13.20 13.06
C GLU A 15 15.78 12.86 11.56
N VAL A 16 15.22 13.77 10.77
CA VAL A 16 15.22 13.66 9.30
C VAL A 16 16.57 14.15 8.77
N ILE A 17 17.30 13.28 8.07
CA ILE A 17 18.64 13.55 7.54
C ILE A 17 18.74 13.19 6.06
N SER A 18 19.82 13.62 5.43
CA SER A 18 20.28 13.08 4.14
C SER A 18 21.47 12.16 4.38
N SER A 19 21.44 10.95 3.82
CA SER A 19 22.55 9.99 3.95
C SER A 19 23.80 10.50 3.21
N ARG A 20 24.96 9.87 3.44
CA ARG A 20 26.20 10.19 2.69
C ARG A 20 26.05 10.03 1.17
N ARG A 21 25.04 9.26 0.72
CA ARG A 21 24.70 9.04 -0.70
C ARG A 21 23.57 9.95 -1.20
N GLY A 22 23.05 10.85 -0.36
CA GLY A 22 21.96 11.77 -0.70
C GLY A 22 20.55 11.24 -0.47
N GLU A 23 20.39 10.05 0.13
CA GLU A 23 19.07 9.44 0.34
C GLU A 23 18.38 10.04 1.57
N LEU A 24 17.14 10.51 1.40
CA LEU A 24 16.30 11.00 2.51
C LEU A 24 16.06 9.86 3.50
N SER A 25 16.47 10.06 4.74
CA SER A 25 16.49 9.03 5.78
C SER A 25 16.02 9.58 7.13
N VAL A 26 15.63 8.68 8.04
CA VAL A 26 15.39 9.02 9.45
C VAL A 26 16.49 8.39 10.28
N LEU A 27 17.28 9.20 10.99
CA LEU A 27 18.26 8.74 11.97
C LEU A 27 17.53 8.41 13.27
N ALA A 28 17.34 7.12 13.55
CA ALA A 28 16.46 6.66 14.62
C ALA A 28 17.05 6.87 16.02
N ASP A 29 16.32 7.59 16.88
CA ASP A 29 16.58 7.67 18.33
C ASP A 29 15.86 6.56 19.09
N SER A 30 14.69 6.16 18.58
CA SER A 30 13.87 5.08 19.13
C SER A 30 13.06 4.40 18.04
N TRP A 31 12.74 3.12 18.25
CA TRP A 31 11.90 2.33 17.36
C TRP A 31 11.09 1.33 18.17
N GLN A 32 9.96 0.88 17.60
CA GLN A 32 9.08 -0.10 18.21
C GLN A 32 8.50 -1.04 17.16
N MET A 33 8.28 -2.30 17.54
CA MET A 33 7.49 -3.24 16.74
C MET A 33 6.02 -2.80 16.78
N ALA A 34 5.45 -2.45 15.63
CA ALA A 34 4.04 -2.07 15.53
C ALA A 34 3.16 -3.27 15.15
N SER A 35 3.62 -4.11 14.22
CA SER A 35 2.98 -5.39 13.92
C SER A 35 3.97 -6.37 13.30
N LYS A 36 4.12 -7.54 13.94
CA LYS A 36 4.99 -8.61 13.45
C LYS A 36 4.34 -9.38 12.31
N ALA A 37 5.05 -9.56 11.20
CA ALA A 37 4.64 -10.41 10.09
C ALA A 37 4.93 -11.87 10.41
N LEU A 38 3.89 -12.68 10.58
CA LEU A 38 4.02 -14.13 10.85
C LEU A 38 4.33 -14.95 9.59
N ARG A 39 4.17 -14.34 8.40
CA ARG A 39 4.50 -14.94 7.12
C ARG A 39 5.40 -13.97 6.34
N PRO A 40 6.47 -14.46 5.72
CA PRO A 40 7.35 -13.59 4.94
C PRO A 40 6.61 -13.03 3.72
N LEU A 41 6.97 -11.80 3.32
CA LEU A 41 6.54 -11.27 2.04
C LEU A 41 7.11 -12.13 0.88
N PRO A 42 6.39 -12.23 -0.25
CA PRO A 42 6.93 -12.84 -1.46
C PRO A 42 8.23 -12.15 -1.85
N VAL A 43 9.23 -12.93 -2.26
CA VAL A 43 10.50 -12.38 -2.73
C VAL A 43 10.28 -11.53 -3.98
N ALA A 44 10.93 -10.37 -4.04
CA ALA A 44 10.70 -9.36 -5.08
C ALA A 44 10.96 -9.85 -6.51
N HIS A 45 11.75 -10.90 -6.71
CA HIS A 45 12.07 -11.48 -8.02
C HIS A 45 11.10 -12.58 -8.48
N LYS A 46 10.14 -13.00 -7.64
CA LYS A 46 9.15 -14.01 -8.00
C LYS A 46 7.80 -13.35 -8.20
N GLU A 47 7.33 -13.37 -9.44
CA GLU A 47 5.99 -12.86 -9.74
C GLU A 47 4.92 -13.71 -9.04
N LEU A 48 3.93 -13.03 -8.47
CA LEU A 48 2.70 -13.67 -8.02
C LEU A 48 1.93 -14.13 -9.25
N ASN A 49 1.44 -15.37 -9.27
CA ASN A 49 0.51 -15.81 -10.31
C ASN A 49 -0.84 -15.10 -10.16
N GLU A 50 -1.67 -15.12 -11.21
CA GLU A 50 -2.94 -14.39 -11.24
C GLU A 50 -3.90 -14.85 -10.12
N GLU A 51 -4.02 -16.16 -9.91
CA GLU A 51 -4.86 -16.72 -8.85
C GLU A 51 -4.47 -16.20 -7.46
N THR A 52 -3.17 -16.14 -7.16
CA THR A 52 -2.65 -15.63 -5.88
C THR A 52 -2.92 -14.14 -5.75
N ARG A 53 -2.78 -13.35 -6.83
CA ARG A 53 -3.12 -11.91 -6.82
C ARG A 53 -4.59 -11.68 -6.47
N VAL A 54 -5.48 -12.52 -6.98
CA VAL A 54 -6.91 -12.44 -6.69
C VAL A 54 -7.21 -12.89 -5.25
N ARG A 55 -6.66 -14.02 -4.82
CA ARG A 55 -6.91 -14.59 -3.48
C ARG A 55 -6.24 -13.83 -2.34
N GLN A 56 -5.08 -13.23 -2.58
CA GLN A 56 -4.26 -12.52 -1.60
C GLN A 56 -4.03 -11.07 -2.04
N ARG A 57 -5.12 -10.36 -2.33
CA ARG A 57 -5.04 -8.97 -2.85
C ARG A 57 -4.23 -8.03 -1.96
N TYR A 58 -4.24 -8.22 -0.63
CA TYR A 58 -3.44 -7.41 0.29
C TYR A 58 -1.93 -7.57 0.06
N VAL A 59 -1.46 -8.77 -0.27
CA VAL A 59 -0.05 -9.01 -0.63
C VAL A 59 0.26 -8.32 -1.96
N ASP A 60 -0.60 -8.50 -2.96
CA ASP A 60 -0.46 -7.88 -4.28
C ASP A 60 -0.35 -6.34 -4.18
N LEU A 61 -1.16 -5.72 -3.32
CA LEU A 61 -1.11 -4.27 -3.05
C LEU A 61 0.20 -3.82 -2.38
N ILE A 62 0.85 -4.67 -1.59
CA ILE A 62 2.14 -4.37 -0.95
C ILE A 62 3.26 -4.47 -2.00
N VAL A 63 3.33 -5.57 -2.75
CA VAL A 63 4.49 -5.86 -3.61
C VAL A 63 4.43 -5.23 -4.99
N ARG A 64 3.24 -5.01 -5.58
CA ARG A 64 3.09 -4.51 -6.95
C ARG A 64 2.59 -3.05 -6.98
N PRO A 65 3.43 -2.09 -7.44
CA PRO A 65 2.99 -0.70 -7.61
C PRO A 65 1.77 -0.54 -8.52
N GLU A 66 1.72 -1.33 -9.60
CA GLU A 66 0.60 -1.35 -10.56
C GLU A 66 -0.74 -1.68 -9.89
N ALA A 67 -0.76 -2.65 -8.96
CA ALA A 67 -1.98 -3.00 -8.24
C ALA A 67 -2.52 -1.82 -7.43
N ARG A 68 -1.65 -1.02 -6.80
CA ARG A 68 -2.04 0.22 -6.11
C ARG A 68 -2.55 1.28 -7.06
N THR A 69 -1.94 1.41 -8.24
CA THR A 69 -2.40 2.35 -9.28
C THR A 69 -3.81 1.99 -9.75
N ILE A 70 -4.07 0.73 -10.07
CA ILE A 70 -5.38 0.24 -10.49
C ILE A 70 -6.43 0.46 -9.39
N ALA A 71 -6.09 0.16 -8.14
CA ALA A 71 -7.00 0.38 -7.00
C ALA A 71 -7.39 1.87 -6.86
N ARG A 72 -6.44 2.80 -7.00
CA ARG A 72 -6.72 4.25 -6.99
C ARG A 72 -7.53 4.69 -8.20
N GLN A 73 -7.20 4.18 -9.39
CA GLN A 73 -7.94 4.48 -10.62
C GLN A 73 -9.40 4.07 -10.53
N ARG A 74 -9.70 2.89 -9.97
CA ARG A 74 -11.10 2.45 -9.77
C ARG A 74 -11.90 3.48 -8.97
N VAL A 75 -11.35 3.96 -7.85
CA VAL A 75 -12.01 4.98 -7.01
C VAL A 75 -12.17 6.30 -7.79
N ALA A 76 -11.14 6.72 -8.50
CA ALA A 76 -11.17 7.95 -9.29
C ALA A 76 -12.21 7.88 -10.43
N VAL A 77 -12.33 6.75 -11.12
CA VAL A 77 -13.30 6.53 -12.20
C VAL A 77 -14.72 6.55 -11.66
N VAL A 78 -15.01 5.81 -10.58
CA VAL A 78 -16.35 5.81 -9.96
C VAL A 78 -16.73 7.22 -9.52
N ARG A 79 -15.80 7.95 -8.90
CA ARG A 79 -16.01 9.36 -8.54
C ARG A 79 -16.31 10.22 -9.77
N ALA A 80 -15.51 10.09 -10.83
CA ALA A 80 -15.68 10.88 -12.04
C ALA A 80 -17.04 10.63 -12.71
N VAL A 81 -17.50 9.39 -12.74
CA VAL A 81 -18.84 9.02 -13.24
C VAL A 81 -19.93 9.69 -12.41
N ARG A 82 -19.89 9.53 -11.08
CA ARG A 82 -20.86 10.17 -10.17
C ARG A 82 -20.90 11.68 -10.36
N SER A 83 -19.74 12.35 -10.33
CA SER A 83 -19.66 13.80 -10.51
C SER A 83 -20.12 14.25 -11.91
N ALA A 84 -19.95 13.43 -12.94
CA ALA A 84 -20.44 13.77 -14.28
C ALA A 84 -21.97 13.70 -14.38
N LEU A 85 -22.59 12.73 -13.72
CA LEU A 85 -24.06 12.59 -13.65
C LEU A 85 -24.68 13.68 -12.78
N GLU A 86 -24.08 13.96 -11.63
CA GLU A 86 -24.49 15.03 -10.72
C GLU A 86 -24.51 16.39 -11.43
N ARG A 87 -23.47 16.72 -12.22
CA ARG A 87 -23.43 17.95 -13.04
C ARG A 87 -24.53 18.05 -14.12
N ARG A 88 -25.27 16.97 -14.35
CA ARG A 88 -26.37 16.88 -15.31
C ARG A 88 -27.71 16.65 -14.60
N ASP A 89 -27.78 16.96 -13.31
CA ASP A 89 -28.97 16.88 -12.47
C ASP A 89 -29.55 15.45 -12.31
N PHE A 90 -28.73 14.41 -12.50
CA PHE A 90 -29.13 13.05 -12.16
C PHE A 90 -29.05 12.84 -10.63
N LEU A 91 -30.04 12.14 -10.08
CA LEU A 91 -30.09 11.76 -8.67
C LEU A 91 -29.64 10.30 -8.50
N GLU A 92 -28.70 10.06 -7.58
CA GLU A 92 -28.29 8.70 -7.18
C GLU A 92 -29.33 8.11 -6.22
N VAL A 93 -29.85 6.92 -6.52
CA VAL A 93 -30.83 6.19 -5.70
C VAL A 93 -30.36 4.76 -5.49
N GLU A 94 -30.67 4.19 -4.32
CA GLU A 94 -30.46 2.76 -4.04
C GLU A 94 -31.81 2.05 -4.10
N THR A 95 -31.89 0.99 -4.89
CA THR A 95 -33.11 0.18 -5.02
C THR A 95 -32.86 -1.21 -4.40
N PRO A 96 -33.88 -1.86 -3.82
CA PRO A 96 -33.81 -3.26 -3.41
C PRO A 96 -33.37 -4.21 -4.54
#